data_AF-A0A6V7LN02-F1
#
_entry.id   AF-A0A6V7LN02-F1
#
_cell.length_a   1.000
_cell.length_b   1.000
_cell.length_c   1.000
_cell.angle_alpha   90.00
_cell.angle_beta   90.00
_cell.angle_gamma   90.00
#
_symmetry.space_group_name_H-M   'P 1'
#
loop_
_entity.id
_entity.type
_entity.pdbx_description
1 polymer ?
#
loop_
_entity_poly.entity_id
_entity_poly.type
_entity_poly.pdbx_seq_one_letter_code
_entity_poly.pdbx_strand_id
1 'polypeptide(L)'
;VNRLFKLCPQESPQGIFRIDQRGQDAIIALGIYFLESGLQHRDKILPYLLRLLRTLPKVVWLDEIRVFAVERIPVAERFSFCLNTLLSDVAARCEPASEEIISSQVEMLSVLTNLIRGCQEQNGARGLQAKLSLCKGTVPVLFGLARSMGRFATVDPPLLCRIFPPPERPVKNNYEPPPNKRHRSFSNFRPIIPRSLSGNLNPHLSIDSAQSVASGEDYAPAKRPSLQSHLSVPYDPSTYFFT
;
A
#
# COMPACT_ATOMS: atom_id res chain seq x y z
N VAL A 1 5.28 -10.54 9.08
CA VAL A 1 5.93 -10.87 7.78
C VAL A 1 5.13 -11.75 6.80
N ASN A 2 4.55 -12.90 7.18
CA ASN A 2 4.02 -13.88 6.22
C ASN A 2 2.89 -13.37 5.30
N ARG A 3 2.02 -12.50 5.81
CA ARG A 3 0.94 -11.90 5.00
C ARG A 3 1.51 -11.00 3.90
N LEU A 4 2.50 -10.17 4.23
CA LEU A 4 3.13 -9.23 3.29
C LEU A 4 3.93 -9.99 2.23
N PHE A 5 4.73 -10.98 2.66
CA PHE A 5 5.51 -11.83 1.77
C PHE A 5 4.66 -12.59 0.76
N LYS A 6 3.46 -13.05 1.14
CA LYS A 6 2.51 -13.73 0.23
C LYS A 6 1.97 -12.82 -0.88
N LEU A 7 2.04 -11.51 -0.71
CA LEU A 7 1.61 -10.54 -1.73
C LEU A 7 2.72 -10.24 -2.73
N CYS A 8 3.98 -10.56 -2.40
CA CYS A 8 5.11 -10.32 -3.28
C CYS A 8 5.10 -11.31 -4.45
N PRO A 9 5.44 -10.87 -5.67
CA PRO A 9 5.59 -11.73 -6.84
C PRO A 9 6.50 -12.92 -6.57
N GLN A 10 6.09 -14.10 -7.02
CA GLN A 10 6.88 -15.31 -6.93
C GLN A 10 7.58 -15.59 -8.26
N GLU A 11 8.75 -16.20 -8.18
CA GLU A 11 9.52 -16.60 -9.34
C GLU A 11 8.80 -17.77 -10.05
N SER A 12 8.66 -17.69 -11.37
CA SER A 12 8.13 -18.81 -12.15
C SER A 12 9.14 -19.97 -12.18
N PRO A 13 8.73 -21.20 -12.57
CA PRO A 13 9.66 -22.33 -12.73
C PRO A 13 10.83 -22.05 -13.71
N GLN A 14 10.65 -21.09 -14.63
CA GLN A 14 11.68 -20.64 -15.58
C GLN A 14 12.64 -19.59 -15.01
N GLY A 15 12.48 -19.24 -13.73
CA GLY A 15 13.33 -18.25 -13.07
C GLY A 15 12.97 -16.79 -13.39
N ILE A 16 11.69 -16.52 -13.70
CA ILE A 16 11.23 -15.22 -14.19
C ILE A 16 10.19 -14.65 -13.23
N PHE A 17 10.39 -13.42 -12.78
CA PHE A 17 9.36 -12.65 -12.10
C PHE A 17 8.50 -11.90 -13.11
N ARG A 18 7.18 -11.99 -12.94
CA ARG A 18 6.21 -11.13 -13.64
C ARG A 18 5.69 -10.13 -12.62
N ILE A 19 5.94 -8.86 -12.85
CA ILE A 19 5.70 -7.80 -11.86
C ILE A 19 4.68 -6.81 -12.42
N ASP A 20 3.54 -6.75 -11.76
CA ASP A 20 2.47 -5.76 -11.93
C ASP A 20 2.63 -4.62 -10.90
N GLN A 21 1.79 -3.59 -10.95
CA GLN A 21 1.87 -2.46 -10.00
C GLN A 21 1.72 -2.93 -8.55
N ARG A 22 0.78 -3.83 -8.30
CA ARG A 22 0.53 -4.36 -6.95
C ARG A 22 1.72 -5.16 -6.42
N GLY A 23 2.39 -5.90 -7.29
CA GLY A 23 3.61 -6.63 -6.97
C GLY A 23 4.76 -5.69 -6.60
N GLN A 24 4.91 -4.56 -7.30
CA GLN A 24 5.89 -3.52 -6.94
C GLN A 24 5.59 -2.97 -5.55
N ASP A 25 4.35 -2.53 -5.32
CA ASP A 25 3.93 -1.96 -4.03
C ASP A 25 4.15 -2.96 -2.88
N ALA A 26 3.88 -4.24 -3.11
CA ALA A 26 4.10 -5.29 -2.12
C ALA A 26 5.59 -5.48 -1.79
N ILE A 27 6.48 -5.45 -2.79
CA ILE A 27 7.94 -5.56 -2.58
C ILE A 27 8.46 -4.32 -1.84
N ILE A 28 8.03 -3.13 -2.22
CA ILE A 28 8.43 -1.88 -1.54
C ILE A 28 7.93 -1.85 -0.10
N ALA A 29 6.67 -2.21 0.14
CA ALA A 29 6.12 -2.33 1.48
C ALA A 29 6.86 -3.38 2.32
N LEU A 30 7.27 -4.50 1.72
CA LEU A 30 8.11 -5.50 2.40
C LEU A 30 9.47 -4.90 2.79
N GLY A 31 10.08 -4.11 1.91
CA GLY A 31 11.33 -3.40 2.18
C GLY A 31 11.22 -2.36 3.29
N ILE A 32 10.16 -1.54 3.27
CA ILE A 32 9.89 -0.55 4.32
C ILE A 32 9.70 -1.27 5.67
N TYR A 33 8.88 -2.31 5.72
CA TYR A 33 8.72 -3.13 6.93
C TYR A 33 10.07 -3.70 7.40
N PHE A 34 10.88 -4.22 6.47
CA PHE A 34 12.17 -4.81 6.82
C PHE A 34 13.11 -3.78 7.46
N LEU A 35 13.16 -2.56 6.92
CA LEU A 35 13.94 -1.47 7.47
C LEU A 35 13.40 -0.96 8.82
N GLU A 36 12.10 -0.66 8.90
CA GLU A 36 11.48 -0.11 10.11
C GLU A 36 11.42 -1.10 11.28
N SER A 37 11.37 -2.41 10.99
CA SER A 37 11.43 -3.46 12.02
C SER A 37 12.84 -3.71 12.56
N GLY A 38 13.87 -3.01 12.07
CA GLY A 38 15.26 -3.27 12.45
C GLY A 38 15.79 -4.58 11.85
N LEU A 39 15.44 -4.87 10.59
CA LEU A 39 15.87 -6.03 9.83
C LEU A 39 15.38 -7.39 10.36
N GLN A 40 14.15 -7.44 10.89
CA GLN A 40 13.53 -8.71 11.30
C GLN A 40 13.28 -9.65 10.12
N HIS A 41 13.32 -10.97 10.36
CA HIS A 41 13.11 -12.01 9.34
C HIS A 41 14.10 -11.94 8.16
N ARG A 42 15.34 -11.50 8.43
CA ARG A 42 16.42 -11.37 7.44
C ARG A 42 16.63 -12.65 6.64
N ASP A 43 16.58 -13.81 7.29
CA ASP A 43 16.71 -15.15 6.72
C ASP A 43 15.71 -15.43 5.58
N LYS A 44 14.60 -14.70 5.53
CA LYS A 44 13.56 -14.85 4.51
C LYS A 44 13.51 -13.67 3.55
N ILE A 45 13.59 -12.44 4.06
CA ILE A 45 13.37 -11.22 3.26
C ILE A 45 14.60 -10.90 2.42
N LEU A 46 15.79 -10.94 2.99
CA LEU A 46 17.02 -10.53 2.29
C LEU A 46 17.34 -11.44 1.09
N PRO A 47 17.29 -12.79 1.20
CA PRO A 47 17.48 -13.67 0.05
C PRO A 47 16.49 -13.41 -1.09
N TYR A 48 15.24 -13.09 -0.75
CA TYR A 48 14.22 -12.73 -1.73
C TYR A 48 14.56 -11.42 -2.47
N LEU A 49 14.95 -10.37 -1.74
CA LEU A 49 15.33 -9.08 -2.35
C LEU A 49 16.59 -9.19 -3.22
N LEU A 50 17.60 -9.96 -2.79
CA LEU A 50 18.79 -10.23 -3.58
C LEU A 50 18.48 -11.08 -4.83
N ARG A 51 17.57 -12.06 -4.72
CA ARG A 51 17.10 -12.83 -5.87
C ARG A 51 16.38 -11.94 -6.89
N LEU A 52 15.54 -11.01 -6.43
CA LEU A 52 14.92 -10.01 -7.29
C LEU A 52 15.97 -9.14 -8.00
N LEU A 53 16.95 -8.60 -7.27
CA LEU A 53 18.03 -7.80 -7.86
C LEU A 53 18.74 -8.56 -8.99
N ARG A 54 19.13 -9.81 -8.72
CA ARG A 54 19.86 -10.68 -9.68
C ARG A 54 19.04 -11.06 -10.91
N THR A 55 17.71 -11.01 -10.81
CA THR A 55 16.79 -11.38 -11.90
C THR A 55 16.22 -10.18 -12.65
N LEU A 56 16.50 -8.93 -12.22
CA LEU A 56 16.01 -7.71 -12.87
C LEU A 56 16.11 -7.68 -14.41
N PRO A 57 17.20 -8.15 -15.06
CA PRO A 57 17.28 -8.14 -16.52
C PRO A 57 16.26 -9.05 -17.22
N LYS A 58 15.70 -10.04 -16.49
CA LYS A 58 14.74 -11.04 -16.99
C LYS A 58 13.31 -10.76 -16.57
N VAL A 59 13.08 -9.74 -15.72
CA VAL A 59 11.75 -9.41 -15.21
C VAL A 59 10.82 -9.04 -16.36
N VAL A 60 9.60 -9.56 -16.32
CA VAL A 60 8.52 -9.16 -17.22
C VAL A 60 7.65 -8.13 -16.50
N TRP A 61 7.68 -6.89 -16.99
CA TRP A 61 6.87 -5.79 -16.50
C TRP A 61 5.48 -5.85 -17.13
N LEU A 62 4.44 -6.06 -16.32
CA LEU A 62 3.07 -6.26 -16.81
C LEU A 62 2.31 -4.93 -16.97
N ASP A 63 2.57 -3.96 -16.09
CA ASP A 63 1.88 -2.69 -16.06
C ASP A 63 2.84 -1.55 -16.42
N GLU A 64 2.69 -0.98 -17.61
CA GLU A 64 3.31 0.30 -18.01
C GLU A 64 2.27 1.42 -18.06
N ILE A 65 1.21 1.33 -17.25
CA ILE A 65 0.18 2.36 -17.23
C ILE A 65 0.78 3.59 -16.56
N ARG A 66 0.97 4.65 -17.37
CA ARG A 66 1.26 5.98 -16.84
C ARG A 66 0.05 6.43 -16.03
N VAL A 67 0.23 6.58 -14.72
CA VAL A 67 -0.84 7.07 -13.83
C VAL A 67 -1.03 8.57 -14.06
N PHE A 68 0.05 9.27 -14.40
CA PHE A 68 0.03 10.70 -14.68
C PHE A 68 0.68 11.03 -16.03
N ALA A 69 0.11 11.98 -16.77
CA ALA A 69 0.66 12.43 -18.05
C ALA A 69 2.08 13.01 -17.95
N VAL A 70 2.47 13.49 -16.76
CA VAL A 70 3.81 14.03 -16.45
C VAL A 70 4.82 12.96 -16.08
N GLU A 71 4.40 11.70 -15.94
CA GLU A 71 5.25 10.60 -15.52
C GLU A 71 6.19 10.20 -16.66
N ARG A 72 7.42 10.70 -16.59
CA ARG A 72 8.46 10.48 -17.63
C ARG A 72 9.34 9.27 -17.37
N ILE A 73 9.39 8.79 -16.13
CA ILE A 73 10.34 7.74 -15.73
C ILE A 73 9.68 6.36 -15.91
N PRO A 74 10.28 5.43 -16.70
CA PRO A 74 9.74 4.09 -16.88
C PRO A 74 9.60 3.33 -15.55
N VAL A 75 8.59 2.47 -15.47
CA VAL A 75 8.28 1.65 -14.28
C VAL A 75 9.50 0.84 -13.83
N ALA A 76 10.17 0.17 -14.77
CA ALA A 76 11.36 -0.62 -14.52
C ALA A 76 12.51 0.18 -13.88
N GLU A 77 12.67 1.45 -14.26
CA GLU A 77 13.68 2.35 -13.69
C GLU A 77 13.32 2.77 -12.25
N ARG A 78 12.06 3.14 -12.00
CA ARG A 78 11.62 3.54 -10.66
C ARG A 78 11.73 2.39 -9.67
N PHE A 79 11.28 1.21 -10.09
CA PHE A 79 11.35 0.02 -9.25
C PHE A 79 12.79 -0.36 -8.96
N SER A 80 13.65 -0.41 -9.98
CA SER A 80 15.06 -0.80 -9.79
C SER A 80 15.82 0.22 -8.94
N PHE A 81 15.51 1.52 -9.07
CA PHE A 81 16.01 2.56 -8.18
C PHE A 81 15.61 2.32 -6.71
N CYS A 82 14.34 2.01 -6.45
CA CYS A 82 13.85 1.79 -5.08
C CYS A 82 14.43 0.50 -4.48
N LEU A 83 14.45 -0.59 -5.24
CA LEU A 83 15.04 -1.87 -4.78
C LEU A 83 16.53 -1.72 -4.46
N ASN A 84 17.28 -1.02 -5.31
CA ASN A 84 18.70 -0.82 -5.10
C ASN A 84 18.96 0.13 -3.91
N THR A 85 18.15 1.19 -3.74
CA THR A 85 18.20 2.07 -2.56
C THR A 85 17.89 1.31 -1.26
N LEU A 86 16.85 0.48 -1.28
CA LEU A 86 16.49 -0.41 -0.17
C LEU A 86 17.68 -1.29 0.25
N LEU A 87 18.31 -1.95 -0.72
CA LEU A 87 19.45 -2.83 -0.45
C LEU A 87 20.65 -2.05 0.11
N SER A 88 20.92 -0.84 -0.38
CA SER A 88 21.96 0.03 0.18
C SER A 88 21.67 0.44 1.63
N ASP A 89 20.41 0.79 1.96
CA ASP A 89 20.01 1.07 3.35
C ASP A 89 20.16 -0.16 4.25
N VAL A 90 19.88 -1.37 3.73
CA VAL A 90 20.09 -2.63 4.46
C VAL A 90 21.58 -2.89 4.66
N ALA A 91 22.41 -2.72 3.63
CA ALA A 91 23.86 -2.93 3.72
C ALA A 91 24.51 -2.02 4.77
N ALA A 92 24.08 -0.75 4.85
CA ALA A 92 24.56 0.20 5.85
C ALA A 92 24.21 -0.20 7.31
N ARG A 93 23.23 -1.09 7.50
CA ARG A 93 22.69 -1.50 8.81
C ARG A 93 22.95 -2.98 9.12
N CYS A 94 23.50 -3.73 8.18
CA CYS A 94 23.70 -5.17 8.28
C CYS A 94 25.12 -5.52 7.85
N GLU A 95 26.08 -5.32 8.75
CA GLU A 95 27.49 -5.63 8.51
C GLU A 95 27.71 -7.01 7.89
N PRO A 96 27.08 -8.12 8.37
CA PRO A 96 27.33 -9.45 7.81
C PRO A 96 26.83 -9.65 6.37
N ALA A 97 25.92 -8.80 5.89
CA ALA A 97 25.34 -8.90 4.54
C ALA A 97 25.85 -7.80 3.59
N SER A 98 26.59 -6.81 4.11
CA SER A 98 26.98 -5.62 3.37
C SER A 98 27.79 -5.95 2.11
N GLU A 99 28.80 -6.82 2.24
CA GLU A 99 29.63 -7.24 1.11
C GLU A 99 28.82 -7.96 0.03
N GLU A 100 27.96 -8.90 0.42
CA GLU A 100 27.12 -9.65 -0.53
C GLU A 100 26.20 -8.70 -1.30
N ILE A 101 25.59 -7.74 -0.60
CA ILE A 101 24.70 -6.76 -1.20
C ILE A 101 25.46 -5.89 -2.20
N ILE A 102 26.56 -5.26 -1.76
CA ILE A 102 27.35 -4.34 -2.60
C ILE A 102 27.90 -5.07 -3.83
N SER A 103 28.45 -6.27 -3.64
CA SER A 103 28.96 -7.11 -4.72
C SER A 103 27.84 -7.44 -5.73
N SER A 104 26.66 -7.83 -5.26
CA SER A 104 25.51 -8.10 -6.12
C SER A 104 25.06 -6.85 -6.91
N GLN A 105 25.07 -5.66 -6.30
CA GLN A 105 24.70 -4.41 -6.99
C GLN A 105 25.70 -4.06 -8.11
N VAL A 106 27.00 -4.21 -7.84
CA VAL A 106 28.07 -3.95 -8.81
C VAL A 106 28.05 -4.98 -9.94
N GLU A 107 27.89 -6.26 -9.61
CA GLU A 107 27.76 -7.34 -10.60
C GLU A 107 26.58 -7.07 -11.53
N MET A 108 25.43 -6.65 -10.98
CA MET A 108 24.25 -6.37 -11.80
C MET A 108 24.43 -5.19 -12.75
N LEU A 109 25.16 -4.13 -12.36
CA LEU A 109 25.54 -3.07 -13.29
C LEU A 109 26.38 -3.63 -14.46
N SER A 110 27.35 -4.50 -14.16
CA SER A 110 28.19 -5.15 -15.18
C SER A 110 27.35 -6.00 -16.13
N VAL A 111 26.47 -6.85 -15.60
CA VAL A 111 25.55 -7.68 -16.39
C VAL A 111 24.70 -6.84 -17.34
N LEU A 112 24.05 -5.78 -16.83
CA LEU A 112 23.20 -4.90 -17.64
C LEU A 112 23.99 -4.19 -18.74
N THR A 113 25.18 -3.68 -18.41
CA THR A 113 26.06 -3.00 -19.38
C THR A 113 26.51 -3.95 -20.48
N ASN A 114 26.87 -5.19 -20.12
CA ASN A 114 27.24 -6.24 -21.08
C ASN A 114 26.07 -6.63 -21.98
N LEU A 115 24.86 -6.75 -21.43
CA LEU A 115 23.66 -7.00 -22.23
C LEU A 115 23.43 -5.89 -23.26
N ILE A 116 23.55 -4.62 -22.83
CA ILE A 116 23.35 -3.47 -23.73
C ILE A 116 24.42 -3.43 -24.83
N ARG A 117 25.69 -3.63 -24.48
CA ARG A 117 26.79 -3.71 -25.46
C ARG A 117 26.57 -4.83 -26.48
N GLY A 118 26.22 -6.03 -26.02
CA GLY A 118 25.91 -7.15 -26.90
C GLY A 118 24.68 -6.91 -27.80
N CYS A 119 23.76 -6.02 -27.40
CA CYS A 119 22.68 -5.56 -28.27
C CYS A 119 23.18 -4.61 -29.37
N GLN A 120 24.11 -3.72 -29.04
CA GLN A 120 24.68 -2.78 -30.00
C GLN A 120 25.53 -3.49 -31.06
N GLU A 121 26.31 -4.49 -30.69
CA GLU A 121 27.14 -5.27 -31.62
C GLU A 121 26.30 -6.04 -32.66
N GLN A 122 25.03 -6.30 -32.35
CA GLN A 122 24.08 -7.01 -33.22
C GLN A 122 23.09 -6.05 -33.91
N ASN A 123 23.42 -4.76 -34.01
CA ASN A 123 22.58 -3.72 -34.62
C ASN A 123 22.27 -4.06 -36.09
N GLY A 124 21.14 -4.73 -36.32
CA GLY A 124 20.67 -5.12 -37.65
C GLY A 124 20.00 -6.50 -37.68
N ALA A 125 20.46 -7.44 -36.85
CA ALA A 125 19.97 -8.83 -36.87
C ALA A 125 18.83 -9.11 -35.89
N ARG A 126 18.59 -8.24 -34.90
CA ARG A 126 17.56 -8.46 -33.87
C ARG A 126 16.18 -7.95 -34.27
N GLY A 127 15.18 -8.82 -34.09
CA GLY A 127 13.77 -8.47 -34.27
C GLY A 127 13.29 -7.37 -33.32
N LEU A 128 12.18 -6.72 -33.69
CA LEU A 128 11.57 -5.59 -32.96
C LEU A 128 11.33 -5.89 -31.46
N GLN A 129 10.92 -7.11 -31.12
CA GLN A 129 10.65 -7.52 -29.73
C GLN A 129 11.88 -7.47 -28.83
N ALA A 130 13.06 -7.82 -29.35
CA ALA A 130 14.29 -7.74 -28.59
C ALA A 130 14.70 -6.27 -28.32
N LYS A 131 14.47 -5.38 -29.30
CA LYS A 131 14.70 -3.94 -29.14
C LYS A 131 13.73 -3.32 -28.12
N LEU A 132 12.47 -3.73 -28.14
CA LEU A 132 11.48 -3.28 -27.15
C LEU A 132 11.84 -3.74 -25.74
N SER A 133 12.23 -5.01 -25.56
CA SER A 133 12.65 -5.55 -24.27
C SER A 133 13.86 -4.81 -23.69
N LEU A 134 14.83 -4.48 -24.55
CA LEU A 134 16.00 -3.69 -24.20
C LEU A 134 15.61 -2.28 -23.72
N CYS A 135 14.81 -1.55 -24.50
CA CYS A 135 14.47 -0.15 -24.23
C CYS A 135 13.43 0.03 -23.12
N LYS A 136 12.57 -0.96 -22.88
CA LYS A 136 11.53 -0.89 -21.83
C LYS A 136 11.96 -1.55 -20.52
N GLY A 137 12.84 -2.54 -20.58
CA GLY A 137 13.35 -3.27 -19.41
C GLY A 137 14.79 -2.91 -19.10
N THR A 138 15.73 -3.49 -19.87
CA THR A 138 17.16 -3.51 -19.52
C THR A 138 17.78 -2.12 -19.34
N VAL A 139 17.54 -1.19 -20.28
CA VAL A 139 18.10 0.18 -20.22
C VAL A 139 17.52 0.98 -19.05
N PRO A 140 16.19 1.03 -18.83
CA PRO A 140 15.60 1.62 -17.62
C PRO A 140 16.13 1.01 -16.31
N VAL A 141 16.28 -0.32 -16.24
CA VAL A 141 16.83 -0.99 -15.05
C VAL A 141 18.24 -0.48 -14.76
N LEU A 142 19.12 -0.41 -15.78
CA LEU A 142 20.48 0.12 -15.64
C LEU A 142 20.47 1.53 -15.05
N PHE A 143 19.62 2.40 -15.59
CA PHE A 143 19.51 3.78 -15.11
C PHE A 143 19.04 3.88 -13.66
N GLY A 144 18.09 3.04 -13.24
CA GLY A 144 17.64 3.03 -11.84
C GLY A 144 18.75 2.56 -10.90
N LEU A 145 19.49 1.51 -11.25
CA LEU A 145 20.65 1.04 -10.48
C LEU A 145 21.76 2.09 -10.42
N ALA A 146 22.15 2.66 -11.57
CA ALA A 146 23.22 3.64 -11.65
C ALA A 146 22.92 4.91 -10.81
N ARG A 147 21.67 5.41 -10.83
CA ARG A 147 21.30 6.61 -10.06
C ARG A 147 21.11 6.39 -8.56
N SER A 148 20.97 5.15 -8.13
CA SER A 148 20.81 4.77 -6.71
C SER A 148 22.08 4.18 -6.09
N MET A 149 23.10 3.90 -6.91
CA MET A 149 24.37 3.33 -6.45
C MET A 149 24.98 4.16 -5.33
N GLY A 150 25.37 3.52 -4.23
CA GLY A 150 25.99 4.16 -3.07
C GLY A 150 25.09 5.11 -2.28
N ARG A 151 23.79 5.22 -2.60
CA ARG A 151 22.85 6.06 -1.83
C ARG A 151 22.29 5.27 -0.66
N PHE A 152 22.53 5.76 0.54
CA PHE A 152 21.95 5.25 1.79
C PHE A 152 21.86 6.40 2.80
N ALA A 153 21.10 6.21 3.87
CA ALA A 153 21.07 7.17 4.97
C ALA A 153 21.97 6.70 6.13
N THR A 154 22.87 7.58 6.59
CA THR A 154 23.68 7.37 7.82
C THR A 154 22.90 7.66 9.10
N VAL A 155 21.75 8.31 8.99
CA VAL A 155 20.88 8.69 10.11
C VAL A 155 19.44 8.27 9.82
N ASP A 156 18.65 8.02 10.86
CA ASP A 156 17.25 7.66 10.71
C ASP A 156 16.38 8.83 10.20
N PRO A 157 15.28 8.53 9.48
CA PRO A 157 14.93 7.20 8.98
C PRO A 157 15.77 6.83 7.73
N PRO A 158 15.84 5.53 7.38
CA PRO A 158 16.45 5.04 6.14
C PRO A 158 15.99 5.82 4.90
N LEU A 159 16.83 5.90 3.86
CA LEU A 159 16.52 6.70 2.67
C LEU A 159 15.24 6.25 1.98
N LEU A 160 15.00 4.95 1.88
CA LEU A 160 13.75 4.41 1.31
C LEU A 160 12.51 4.89 2.09
N CYS A 161 12.58 4.91 3.42
CA CYS A 161 11.50 5.41 4.27
C CYS A 161 11.25 6.93 4.10
N ARG A 162 12.26 7.68 3.63
CA ARG A 162 12.09 9.10 3.27
C ARG A 162 11.40 9.27 1.91
N ILE A 163 11.63 8.34 0.98
CA ILE A 163 10.93 8.32 -0.32
C ILE A 163 9.44 8.00 -0.12
N PHE A 164 9.14 7.16 0.87
CA PHE A 164 7.77 6.76 1.23
C PHE A 164 7.42 7.22 2.66
N PRO A 165 7.21 8.53 2.88
CA PRO A 165 6.95 9.05 4.22
C PRO A 165 5.63 8.51 4.78
N PRO A 166 5.53 8.32 6.11
CA PRO A 166 4.27 7.94 6.75
C PRO A 166 3.15 8.94 6.43
N PRO A 167 1.90 8.48 6.26
CA PRO A 167 0.77 9.38 6.08
C PRO A 167 0.62 10.30 7.29
N GLU A 168 0.16 11.53 7.04
CA GLU A 168 -0.12 12.49 8.11
C GLU A 168 -1.12 11.90 9.10
N ARG A 169 -0.80 11.98 10.39
CA ARG A 169 -1.71 11.52 11.44
C ARG A 169 -2.97 12.39 11.40
N PRO A 170 -4.17 11.80 11.51
CA PRO A 170 -5.39 12.58 11.61
C PRO A 170 -5.27 13.60 12.75
N VAL A 171 -5.39 14.88 12.43
CA VAL A 171 -5.35 15.94 13.44
C VAL A 171 -6.58 15.74 14.33
N LYS A 172 -6.36 15.51 15.63
CA LYS A 172 -7.45 15.61 16.61
C LYS A 172 -7.87 17.06 16.63
N ASN A 173 -9.00 17.36 16.03
CA ASN A 173 -9.65 18.65 16.14
C ASN A 173 -9.99 18.88 17.62
N ASN A 174 -9.10 19.55 18.35
CA ASN A 174 -9.39 20.14 19.65
C ASN A 174 -10.28 21.37 19.44
N TYR A 175 -11.45 21.17 18.82
CA TYR A 175 -12.53 22.12 19.00
C TYR A 175 -13.06 21.86 20.40
N GLU A 176 -12.62 22.67 21.35
CA GLU A 176 -13.34 22.87 22.59
C GLU A 176 -14.72 23.41 22.17
N PRO A 177 -15.81 22.61 22.32
CA PRO A 177 -17.10 23.05 21.85
C PRO A 177 -17.50 24.28 22.66
N PRO A 178 -18.00 25.35 22.03
CA PRO A 178 -18.55 26.47 22.79
C PRO A 178 -19.62 25.93 23.74
N PRO A 179 -19.67 26.39 25.00
CA PRO A 179 -20.69 25.94 25.94
C PRO A 179 -22.06 26.23 25.31
N ASN A 180 -22.90 25.20 25.19
CA ASN A 180 -24.24 25.23 24.61
C ASN A 180 -24.42 25.17 23.08
N LYS A 181 -23.75 24.25 22.39
CA LYS A 181 -24.38 23.59 21.24
C LYS A 181 -24.24 22.08 21.33
N ARG A 182 -25.31 21.41 21.78
CA ARG A 182 -25.47 19.96 21.64
C ARG A 182 -25.42 19.63 20.15
N HIS A 183 -24.24 19.30 19.64
CA HIS A 183 -24.08 18.81 18.28
C HIS A 183 -24.81 17.46 18.23
N ARG A 184 -26.04 17.45 17.73
CA ARG A 184 -26.69 16.20 17.36
C ARG A 184 -25.81 15.58 16.29
N SER A 185 -25.11 14.51 16.67
CA SER A 185 -24.47 13.62 15.71
C SER A 185 -25.54 13.17 14.73
N PHE A 186 -25.53 13.72 13.52
CA PHE A 186 -26.29 13.17 12.43
C PHE A 186 -25.52 11.97 11.90
N SER A 187 -25.59 10.87 12.66
CA SER A 187 -25.45 9.56 12.04
C SER A 187 -26.65 9.41 11.11
N ASN A 188 -26.50 9.81 9.85
CA ASN A 188 -27.45 9.52 8.78
C ASN A 188 -27.42 8.03 8.39
N PHE A 189 -26.84 7.16 9.22
CA PHE A 189 -27.10 5.74 9.14
C PHE A 189 -28.52 5.50 9.63
N ARG A 190 -29.43 5.33 8.67
CA ARG A 190 -30.67 4.61 8.93
C ARG A 190 -30.28 3.25 9.50
N PRO A 191 -30.89 2.81 10.62
CA PRO A 191 -30.64 1.48 11.16
C PRO A 191 -30.84 0.45 10.04
N ILE A 192 -29.78 -0.30 9.72
CA ILE A 192 -29.85 -1.43 8.77
C ILE A 192 -30.65 -2.58 9.41
N ILE A 193 -30.75 -2.58 10.74
CA ILE A 193 -31.53 -3.54 11.51
C ILE A 193 -33.00 -3.09 11.48
N PRO A 194 -33.92 -3.91 10.94
CA PRO A 194 -35.36 -3.66 11.03
C PRO A 194 -35.76 -3.44 12.49
N ARG A 195 -36.70 -2.52 12.76
CA ARG A 195 -37.19 -2.29 14.14
C ARG A 195 -37.76 -3.55 14.80
N SER A 196 -38.17 -4.53 14.00
CA SER A 196 -38.59 -5.87 14.43
C SER A 196 -37.48 -6.66 15.15
N LEU A 197 -36.21 -6.29 14.95
CA LEU A 197 -35.03 -6.95 15.52
C LEU A 197 -34.25 -6.07 16.52
N SER A 198 -34.63 -4.79 16.69
CA SER A 198 -33.92 -3.86 17.57
C SER A 198 -34.35 -3.93 19.05
N GLY A 199 -35.31 -4.78 19.40
CA GLY A 199 -35.88 -4.86 20.76
C GLY A 199 -34.94 -5.43 21.83
N ASN A 200 -33.85 -6.10 21.46
CA ASN A 200 -33.03 -6.88 22.39
C ASN A 200 -31.55 -6.45 22.50
N LEU A 201 -31.15 -5.32 21.91
CA LEU A 201 -29.73 -4.89 21.89
C LEU A 201 -29.35 -3.83 22.94
N ASN A 202 -30.21 -3.54 23.91
CA ASN A 202 -29.82 -2.69 25.04
C ASN A 202 -29.75 -3.48 26.36
N PRO A 203 -28.65 -4.18 26.64
CA PRO A 203 -28.19 -4.39 27.99
C PRO A 203 -27.03 -3.40 28.29
N HIS A 204 -27.30 -2.47 29.19
CA HIS A 204 -26.30 -1.86 30.08
C HIS A 204 -25.41 -0.72 29.54
N LEU A 205 -25.96 0.51 29.54
CA LEU A 205 -25.20 1.72 29.81
C LEU A 205 -25.78 2.40 31.06
N SER A 206 -25.45 1.83 32.21
CA SER A 206 -25.65 2.44 33.52
C SER A 206 -24.53 3.47 33.73
N ILE A 207 -24.80 4.74 33.42
CA ILE A 207 -24.00 5.86 33.94
C ILE A 207 -24.79 6.45 35.10
N ASP A 208 -24.28 6.23 36.29
CA ASP A 208 -24.69 6.87 37.55
C ASP A 208 -24.81 8.39 37.39
N SER A 209 -25.98 8.93 37.67
CA SER A 209 -26.14 10.26 38.31
C SER A 209 -27.60 10.53 38.67
N ALA A 210 -27.76 11.07 39.88
CA ALA A 210 -28.93 11.72 40.48
C ALA A 210 -29.95 10.83 41.24
N GLN A 211 -29.59 10.57 42.49
CA GLN A 211 -30.36 10.89 43.70
C GLN A 211 -31.87 11.22 43.58
N SER A 212 -32.64 10.47 44.38
CA SER A 212 -33.58 10.95 45.41
C SER A 212 -35.11 10.91 45.16
N VAL A 213 -35.71 10.04 46.01
CA VAL A 213 -37.00 10.09 46.74
C VAL A 213 -38.34 9.73 46.08
N ALA A 214 -39.06 8.93 46.89
CA ALA A 214 -40.26 8.13 46.76
C ALA A 214 -41.63 8.83 46.56
N SER A 215 -42.66 7.97 46.47
CA SER A 215 -44.13 8.14 46.64
C SER A 215 -44.88 8.42 45.33
N GLY A 216 -46.02 7.82 44.96
CA GLY A 216 -46.93 6.82 45.51
C GLY A 216 -48.19 6.82 44.60
N GLU A 217 -48.75 5.63 44.35
CA GLU A 217 -50.14 5.29 43.95
C GLU A 217 -50.88 5.96 42.76
N ASP A 218 -51.41 5.07 41.90
CA ASP A 218 -52.78 4.99 41.35
C ASP A 218 -53.26 5.66 40.02
N TYR A 219 -53.77 4.76 39.15
CA TYR A 219 -54.72 4.82 38.01
C TYR A 219 -54.50 5.70 36.74
N ALA A 220 -54.32 4.99 35.60
CA ALA A 220 -55.09 5.06 34.32
C ALA A 220 -54.20 4.90 33.05
N PRO A 221 -54.61 4.12 32.02
CA PRO A 221 -53.78 3.89 30.84
C PRO A 221 -53.93 5.05 29.84
N ALA A 222 -52.96 5.94 29.79
CA ALA A 222 -52.87 6.96 28.75
C ALA A 222 -52.58 6.29 27.39
N LYS A 223 -53.52 6.47 26.46
CA LYS A 223 -53.46 6.05 25.06
C LYS A 223 -52.13 6.46 24.42
N ARG A 224 -51.44 5.50 23.79
CA ARG A 224 -50.28 5.78 22.93
C ARG A 224 -50.73 6.70 21.79
N PRO A 225 -50.03 7.81 21.50
CA PRO A 225 -50.30 8.58 20.30
C PRO A 225 -49.89 7.74 19.08
N SER A 226 -50.84 7.43 18.20
CA SER A 226 -50.53 6.87 16.89
C SER A 226 -49.79 7.93 16.07
N LEU A 227 -48.50 7.75 15.86
CA LEU A 227 -47.75 8.59 14.94
C LEU A 227 -48.02 8.13 13.51
N GLN A 228 -48.67 9.04 12.80
CA GLN A 228 -49.08 8.98 11.41
C GLN A 228 -47.95 8.45 10.51
N SER A 229 -48.31 7.50 9.64
CA SER A 229 -47.48 7.06 8.53
C SER A 229 -47.15 8.25 7.63
N HIS A 230 -45.91 8.71 7.62
CA HIS A 230 -45.46 9.61 6.57
C HIS A 230 -45.35 8.83 5.26
N LEU A 231 -46.14 9.28 4.30
CA LEU A 231 -46.30 8.82 2.93
C LEU A 231 -45.02 8.26 2.31
N SER A 232 -45.12 7.03 1.82
CA SER A 232 -44.25 6.52 0.76
C SER A 232 -44.33 7.46 -0.45
N VAL A 233 -43.17 7.88 -0.96
CA VAL A 233 -43.06 8.61 -2.23
C VAL A 233 -43.80 7.80 -3.32
N PRO A 234 -44.61 8.42 -4.20
CA PRO A 234 -45.31 7.70 -5.25
C PRO A 234 -44.31 6.96 -6.14
N TYR A 235 -44.57 5.67 -6.36
CA TYR A 235 -43.78 4.85 -7.28
C TYR A 235 -43.98 5.36 -8.71
N ASP A 236 -42.91 5.87 -9.33
CA ASP A 236 -42.89 6.25 -10.74
C ASP A 236 -42.27 5.13 -11.58
N PRO A 237 -43.06 4.38 -12.38
CA PRO A 237 -42.59 3.24 -13.17
C PRO A 237 -41.68 3.64 -14.34
N SER A 238 -41.45 4.93 -14.60
CA SER A 238 -40.55 5.39 -15.68
C SER A 238 -39.10 5.57 -15.24
N THR A 239 -38.79 5.41 -13.95
CA THR A 239 -37.43 5.61 -13.42
C THR A 239 -36.61 4.31 -13.51
N TYR A 240 -35.74 4.20 -14.52
CA TYR A 240 -34.76 3.11 -14.62
C TYR A 240 -33.45 3.53 -13.95
N PHE A 241 -33.06 2.82 -12.90
CA PHE A 241 -31.88 3.16 -12.08
C PHE A 241 -30.56 2.54 -12.56
N PHE A 242 -30.57 1.87 -13.71
CA PHE A 242 -29.35 1.34 -14.32
C PHE A 242 -29.41 1.52 -15.84
N THR A 243 -28.43 2.25 -16.35
CA THR A 243 -28.02 2.27 -17.76
C THR A 243 -26.56 1.91 -17.83
#